data_AF-A0A2R6RXM3-F1
#
_entry.id   AF-A0A2R6RXM3-F1
#
_cell.length_a   1.000
_cell.length_b   1.000
_cell.length_c   1.000
_cell.angle_alpha   90.00
_cell.angle_beta   90.00
_cell.angle_gamma   90.00
#
_symmetry.space_group_name_H-M   'P 1'
#
loop_
_entity.id
_entity.type
_entity.pdbx_description
1 polymer ?
#
loop_
_entity_poly.entity_id
_entity_poly.type
_entity_poly.pdbx_seq_one_letter_code
_entity_poly.pdbx_strand_id
1 'polypeptide(L)'
;MFRILEIIGSPAPKILQVQGVVNSQGIYPQPTSAPYLTGNDKPQIEELRYFLEFQIPRIWAPVQDKLPGHQRKEPVCPSLQFSMMGQKLYISQEQVSVGRKPVTGMRLCLEGSKQNRLGIHLQHLMSLPKILQPYWDTHVAIGPPKWQGPEEQDSRWFEPVKWKKFSHVSTAPIESPSTFIGDLSGMHIVTGAQLGVWDFGSRNVLYMKLLYSRLPSCTTRRSLWDHSPNDKSGKVVSTGNNTGDSSSGSKENIVSNKLEKFVDMSEMTKGPQDHPGHWLVTGAKLGVEKGKIVLRVKYSLLNY
;
A
#
# COMPACT_ATOMS: atom_id res chain seq x y z
N MET A 1 47.19 -12.55 12.98
CA MET A 1 47.42 -11.54 14.04
C MET A 1 46.07 -11.23 14.66
N PHE A 2 46.02 -11.08 15.98
CA PHE A 2 44.86 -11.04 16.90
C PHE A 2 44.39 -12.38 17.48
N ARG A 3 44.82 -12.58 18.73
CA ARG A 3 44.35 -13.55 19.73
C ARG A 3 43.18 -12.93 20.49
N ILE A 4 42.10 -13.68 20.70
CA ILE A 4 41.31 -13.59 21.93
C ILE A 4 41.16 -15.03 22.44
N LEU A 5 41.62 -15.22 23.68
CA LEU A 5 41.55 -16.45 24.45
C LEU A 5 40.20 -16.46 25.16
N GLU A 6 39.35 -17.45 24.92
CA GLU A 6 38.34 -17.88 25.89
C GLU A 6 38.76 -19.26 26.40
N ILE A 7 39.03 -19.32 27.70
CA ILE A 7 39.18 -20.55 28.47
C ILE A 7 37.82 -20.78 29.15
N ILE A 8 37.21 -21.95 28.95
CA ILE A 8 36.60 -22.80 29.99
C ILE A 8 36.20 -24.15 29.34
N GLY A 9 36.76 -25.24 29.87
CA GLY A 9 36.10 -26.54 29.99
C GLY A 9 36.06 -27.49 28.77
N SER A 10 37.03 -28.41 28.69
CA SER A 10 36.87 -29.72 28.05
C SER A 10 36.75 -30.80 29.16
N PRO A 11 36.10 -31.96 28.93
CA PRO A 11 36.85 -33.05 28.31
C PRO A 11 36.05 -33.91 27.30
N ALA A 12 36.70 -34.12 26.15
CA ALA A 12 36.80 -35.36 25.36
C ALA A 12 35.57 -35.90 24.58
N PRO A 13 35.82 -36.63 23.47
CA PRO A 13 35.02 -36.57 22.26
C PRO A 13 34.06 -37.76 22.10
N LYS A 14 32.86 -37.51 21.58
CA LYS A 14 32.05 -38.57 20.96
C LYS A 14 32.28 -38.52 19.46
N ILE A 15 33.06 -39.49 18.97
CA ILE A 15 33.20 -39.82 17.56
C ILE A 15 31.84 -40.34 17.08
N LEU A 16 31.06 -39.48 16.42
CA LEU A 16 30.01 -39.93 15.52
C LEU A 16 30.63 -39.98 14.14
N GLN A 17 31.00 -41.20 13.76
CA GLN A 17 31.43 -41.57 12.42
C GLN A 17 30.23 -41.39 11.47
N VAL A 18 30.05 -40.18 10.93
CA VAL A 18 29.18 -39.98 9.78
C VAL A 18 30.00 -40.35 8.57
N GLN A 19 29.66 -41.48 7.98
CA GLN A 19 30.25 -41.99 6.76
C GLN A 19 29.87 -41.04 5.61
N GLY A 20 30.66 -39.98 5.44
CA GLY A 20 30.60 -39.12 4.28
C GLY A 20 31.15 -39.86 3.08
N VAL A 21 30.28 -40.21 2.15
CA VAL A 21 30.70 -40.49 0.77
C VAL A 21 31.27 -39.17 0.24
N VAL A 22 32.60 -39.08 0.24
CA VAL A 22 33.33 -38.00 -0.44
C VAL A 22 33.18 -38.25 -1.93
N ASN A 23 32.25 -37.54 -2.56
CA ASN A 23 32.34 -37.30 -4.00
C ASN A 23 33.24 -36.08 -4.21
N SER A 24 34.28 -36.26 -5.02
CA SER A 24 35.37 -35.34 -5.32
C SER A 24 34.98 -34.12 -6.18
N GLN A 25 33.76 -33.61 -6.00
CA GLN A 25 33.24 -32.43 -6.68
C GLN A 25 32.56 -31.57 -5.61
N GLY A 26 33.20 -30.50 -5.17
CA GLY A 26 32.79 -29.66 -4.03
C GLY A 26 31.46 -28.93 -4.25
N ILE A 27 30.34 -29.65 -4.12
CA ILE A 27 28.99 -29.09 -4.20
C ILE A 27 28.36 -29.22 -2.81
N TYR A 28 28.25 -28.10 -2.11
CA TYR A 28 27.42 -28.01 -0.91
C TYR A 28 25.94 -28.08 -1.33
N PRO A 29 25.12 -28.95 -0.72
CA PRO A 29 23.69 -28.95 -0.98
C PRO A 29 23.08 -27.63 -0.47
N GLN A 30 22.44 -26.90 -1.36
CA GLN A 30 21.66 -25.71 -1.02
C GLN A 30 20.48 -26.10 -0.13
N PRO A 31 20.16 -25.34 0.94
CA PRO A 31 18.99 -25.58 1.75
C PRO A 31 17.72 -25.39 0.92
N THR A 32 16.79 -26.33 1.03
CA THR A 32 15.57 -26.49 0.22
C THR A 32 14.54 -25.37 0.35
N SER A 33 14.87 -24.26 1.03
CA SER A 33 13.97 -23.14 1.33
C SER A 33 14.52 -21.76 0.94
N ALA A 34 15.61 -21.68 0.17
CA ALA A 34 16.04 -20.40 -0.41
C ALA A 34 15.32 -20.15 -1.75
N PRO A 35 14.65 -19.01 -1.96
CA PRO A 35 14.05 -18.69 -3.25
C PRO A 35 15.17 -18.57 -4.31
N TYR A 36 15.07 -19.37 -5.37
CA TYR A 36 15.97 -19.30 -6.51
C TYR A 36 15.85 -17.94 -7.20
N LEU A 37 16.86 -17.08 -7.03
CA LEU A 37 16.98 -15.82 -7.77
C LEU A 37 17.49 -16.14 -9.17
N THR A 38 16.62 -16.08 -10.17
CA THR A 38 17.01 -16.07 -11.58
C THR A 38 17.81 -14.80 -11.87
N GLY A 39 18.84 -14.89 -12.72
CA GLY A 39 19.88 -13.85 -12.90
C GLY A 39 19.43 -12.45 -13.31
N ASN A 40 18.14 -12.23 -13.58
CA ASN A 40 17.54 -10.92 -13.87
C ASN A 40 16.88 -10.24 -12.65
N ASP A 41 16.80 -10.89 -11.49
CA ASP A 41 16.12 -10.36 -10.29
C ASP A 41 17.10 -9.93 -9.19
N LYS A 42 18.42 -10.00 -9.45
CA LYS A 42 19.43 -9.58 -8.49
C LYS A 42 19.55 -8.04 -8.55
N PRO A 43 19.30 -7.31 -7.43
CA PRO A 43 19.47 -5.88 -7.44
C PRO A 43 20.92 -5.51 -7.73
N GLN A 44 21.13 -4.36 -8.40
CA GLN A 44 22.46 -3.79 -8.58
C GLN A 44 23.14 -3.65 -7.20
N ILE A 45 24.47 -3.76 -7.14
CA ILE A 45 25.19 -3.80 -5.85
C ILE A 45 24.94 -2.53 -5.02
N GLU A 46 24.71 -1.40 -5.69
CA GLU A 46 24.37 -0.11 -5.12
C GLU A 46 22.96 -0.08 -4.50
N GLU A 47 22.05 -0.92 -4.99
CA GLU A 47 20.65 -1.00 -4.54
C GLU A 47 20.42 -2.14 -3.55
N LEU A 48 21.35 -3.09 -3.46
CA LEU A 48 21.27 -4.23 -2.56
C LEU A 48 21.10 -3.79 -1.10
N ARG A 49 21.81 -2.73 -0.68
CA ARG A 49 21.68 -2.18 0.67
C ARG A 49 20.26 -1.71 0.96
N TYR A 50 19.65 -0.96 0.03
CA TYR A 50 18.28 -0.47 0.18
C TYR A 50 17.28 -1.62 0.14
N PHE A 51 17.45 -2.56 -0.78
CA PHE A 51 16.60 -3.73 -0.89
C PHE A 51 16.57 -4.54 0.41
N LEU A 52 17.72 -4.81 1.01
CA LEU A 52 17.83 -5.59 2.25
C LEU A 52 17.17 -4.87 3.45
N GLU A 53 17.40 -3.57 3.59
CA GLU A 53 16.79 -2.75 4.65
C GLU A 53 15.27 -2.64 4.55
N PHE A 54 14.71 -2.82 3.34
CA PHE A 54 13.27 -2.76 3.08
C PHE A 54 12.57 -4.13 3.10
N GLN A 55 13.27 -5.21 3.46
CA GLN A 55 12.66 -6.54 3.72
C GLN A 55 11.91 -6.61 5.07
N ILE A 56 11.28 -5.50 5.47
CA ILE A 56 10.50 -5.40 6.70
C ILE A 56 9.07 -5.88 6.42
N PRO A 57 8.42 -6.61 7.35
CA PRO A 57 7.02 -6.97 7.23
C PRO A 57 6.14 -5.75 6.97
N ARG A 58 5.21 -5.91 6.02
CA ARG A 58 4.21 -4.89 5.66
C ARG A 58 2.89 -5.24 6.32
N ILE A 59 2.26 -4.27 6.94
CA ILE A 59 0.93 -4.41 7.55
C ILE A 59 0.00 -3.30 7.06
N TRP A 60 -1.30 -3.57 7.13
CA TRP A 60 -2.34 -2.60 6.76
C TRP A 60 -2.86 -1.85 7.99
N ALA A 61 -3.07 -0.55 7.82
CA ALA A 61 -3.74 0.32 8.78
C ALA A 61 -5.02 0.91 8.17
N PRO A 62 -6.11 1.09 8.94
CA PRO A 62 -6.26 0.67 10.33
C PRO A 62 -6.22 -0.86 10.45
N VAL A 63 -5.66 -1.36 11.55
CA VAL A 63 -5.70 -2.79 11.85
C VAL A 63 -7.15 -3.13 12.20
N GLN A 64 -7.75 -4.07 11.47
CA GLN A 64 -9.11 -4.50 11.76
C GLN A 64 -9.14 -5.31 13.05
N ASP A 65 -9.32 -4.63 14.18
CA ASP A 65 -9.63 -5.29 15.44
C ASP A 65 -11.08 -5.80 15.38
N LYS A 66 -11.24 -7.08 15.04
CA LYS A 66 -12.53 -7.80 15.12
C LYS A 66 -12.92 -8.09 16.57
N LEU A 67 -12.79 -7.12 17.47
CA LEU A 67 -13.30 -7.29 18.84
C LEU A 67 -14.84 -7.18 18.79
N PRO A 68 -15.57 -8.28 19.07
CA PRO A 68 -17.02 -8.24 19.06
C PRO A 68 -17.51 -7.28 20.15
N GLY A 69 -18.18 -6.20 19.75
CA GLY A 69 -18.86 -5.28 20.66
C GLY A 69 -18.43 -3.82 20.61
N HIS A 70 -17.30 -3.48 19.98
CA HIS A 70 -16.89 -2.07 19.81
C HIS A 70 -17.53 -1.46 18.55
N GLN A 71 -18.85 -1.38 18.52
CA GLN A 71 -19.57 -0.56 17.55
C GLN A 71 -19.40 0.90 17.96
N ARG A 72 -18.36 1.55 17.45
CA ARG A 72 -18.15 2.99 17.67
C ARG A 72 -19.41 3.71 17.18
N LYS A 73 -20.09 4.46 18.07
CA LYS A 73 -21.21 5.34 17.68
C LYS A 73 -20.63 6.45 16.83
N GLU A 74 -20.61 6.24 15.52
CA GLU A 74 -20.03 7.19 14.59
C GLU A 74 -21.02 8.30 14.24
N PRO A 75 -20.51 9.52 14.00
CA PRO A 75 -21.30 10.61 13.47
C PRO A 75 -21.98 10.20 12.16
N VAL A 76 -23.04 10.94 11.79
CA VAL A 76 -23.77 10.76 10.53
C VAL A 76 -22.77 10.69 9.37
N CYS A 77 -22.56 9.49 8.83
CA CYS A 77 -21.60 9.31 7.75
C CYS A 77 -22.17 9.98 6.50
N PRO A 78 -21.44 10.92 5.86
CA PRO A 78 -21.89 11.44 4.58
C PRO A 78 -21.94 10.30 3.57
N SER A 79 -22.79 10.45 2.56
CA SER A 79 -23.04 9.37 1.62
C SER A 79 -23.06 9.85 0.18
N LEU A 80 -22.55 9.00 -0.69
CA LEU A 80 -22.70 9.11 -2.13
C LEU A 80 -23.92 8.30 -2.57
N GLN A 81 -24.70 8.88 -3.48
CA GLN A 81 -25.82 8.21 -4.13
C GLN A 81 -25.57 8.17 -5.64
N PHE A 82 -25.86 7.04 -6.29
CA PHE A 82 -25.58 6.84 -7.72
C PHE A 82 -26.85 6.81 -8.59
N SER A 83 -28.03 6.91 -7.98
CA SER A 83 -29.33 7.08 -8.64
C SER A 83 -30.36 7.59 -7.64
N MET A 84 -31.46 8.19 -8.10
CA MET A 84 -32.48 8.83 -7.25
C MET A 84 -33.08 7.89 -6.18
N MET A 85 -33.32 6.62 -6.53
CA MET A 85 -33.76 5.56 -5.59
C MET A 85 -32.67 4.52 -5.33
N GLY A 86 -31.41 4.90 -5.52
CA GLY A 86 -30.26 4.02 -5.38
C GLY A 86 -29.82 3.81 -3.94
N GLN A 87 -29.09 2.72 -3.71
CA GLN A 87 -28.38 2.51 -2.45
C GLN A 87 -27.34 3.62 -2.21
N LYS A 88 -27.17 3.97 -0.93
CA LYS A 88 -26.19 4.94 -0.47
C LYS A 88 -24.88 4.25 -0.12
N LEU A 89 -23.78 4.77 -0.63
CA LEU A 89 -22.42 4.42 -0.22
C LEU A 89 -21.98 5.43 0.83
N TYR A 90 -21.91 5.01 2.08
CA TYR A 90 -21.42 5.84 3.18
C TYR A 90 -19.91 5.99 3.09
N ILE A 91 -19.37 7.13 3.51
CA ILE A 91 -17.93 7.40 3.49
C ILE A 91 -17.42 7.44 4.94
N SER A 92 -16.43 6.61 5.25
CA SER A 92 -15.71 6.68 6.52
C SER A 92 -14.82 7.92 6.50
N GLN A 93 -15.06 8.83 7.45
CA GLN A 93 -14.24 10.03 7.65
C GLN A 93 -13.09 9.80 8.64
N GLU A 94 -12.79 8.54 8.99
CA GLU A 94 -11.70 8.20 9.88
C GLU A 94 -10.36 8.67 9.31
N GLN A 95 -9.55 9.32 10.16
CA GLN A 95 -8.19 9.72 9.83
C GLN A 95 -7.25 8.55 10.09
N VAL A 96 -6.75 7.94 9.03
CA VAL A 96 -5.77 6.85 9.13
C VAL A 96 -4.38 7.48 9.15
N SER A 97 -3.61 7.24 10.21
CA SER A 97 -2.22 7.70 10.32
C SER A 97 -1.34 6.57 10.85
N VAL A 98 -0.16 6.40 10.27
CA VAL A 98 0.81 5.35 10.63
C VAL A 98 2.04 5.89 11.37
N GLY A 99 2.06 7.20 11.67
CA GLY A 99 3.19 7.88 12.31
C GLY A 99 4.47 7.81 11.48
N ARG A 100 5.60 7.58 12.13
CA ARG A 100 6.93 7.48 11.49
C ARG A 100 7.21 6.09 10.93
N LYS A 101 6.27 5.59 10.13
CA LYS A 101 6.36 4.30 9.43
C LYS A 101 6.23 4.52 7.94
N PRO A 102 7.18 4.04 7.12
CA PRO A 102 7.11 4.31 5.69
C PRO A 102 5.92 3.59 5.04
N VAL A 103 5.09 4.34 4.31
CA VAL A 103 3.94 3.82 3.57
C VAL A 103 4.42 3.30 2.21
N THR A 104 4.03 2.07 1.88
CA THR A 104 4.42 1.36 0.65
C THR A 104 3.24 1.01 -0.24
N GLY A 105 2.01 1.33 0.20
CA GLY A 105 0.81 1.10 -0.59
C GLY A 105 -0.45 1.66 0.04
N MET A 106 -1.52 1.65 -0.74
CA MET A 106 -2.84 2.15 -0.35
C MET A 106 -3.93 1.32 -1.05
N ARG A 107 -5.11 1.23 -0.45
CA ARG A 107 -6.28 0.61 -1.09
C ARG A 107 -7.59 1.24 -0.59
N LEU A 108 -8.63 1.14 -1.41
CA LEU A 108 -10.00 1.40 -0.98
C LEU A 108 -10.64 0.12 -0.46
N CYS A 109 -11.47 0.22 0.57
CA CYS A 109 -12.15 -0.94 1.15
C CYS A 109 -13.62 -0.64 1.40
N LEU A 110 -14.46 -1.66 1.27
CA LEU A 110 -15.83 -1.62 1.75
C LEU A 110 -15.90 -2.27 3.13
N GLU A 111 -16.45 -1.52 4.09
CA GLU A 111 -16.48 -1.85 5.50
C GLU A 111 -17.93 -2.06 5.98
N GLY A 112 -18.05 -2.66 7.16
CA GLY A 112 -19.33 -2.98 7.79
C GLY A 112 -19.99 -4.26 7.24
N SER A 113 -20.99 -4.74 7.98
CA SER A 113 -21.73 -5.97 7.64
C SER A 113 -22.47 -5.88 6.30
N LYS A 114 -22.82 -4.66 5.87
CA LYS A 114 -23.51 -4.39 4.60
C LYS A 114 -22.56 -4.02 3.45
N GLN A 115 -21.24 -3.98 3.69
CA GLN A 115 -20.23 -3.59 2.69
C GLN A 115 -20.62 -2.31 1.94
N ASN A 116 -21.14 -1.32 2.68
CA ASN A 116 -21.72 -0.10 2.13
C ASN A 116 -21.03 1.15 2.68
N ARG A 117 -19.85 0.98 3.27
CA ARG A 117 -19.04 2.05 3.83
C ARG A 117 -17.67 2.04 3.15
N LEU A 118 -17.33 3.10 2.43
CA LEU A 118 -16.03 3.26 1.80
C LEU A 118 -15.02 3.78 2.82
N GLY A 119 -13.93 3.04 3.01
CA GLY A 119 -12.76 3.42 3.78
C GLY A 119 -11.49 3.43 2.92
N ILE A 120 -10.42 4.01 3.45
CA ILE A 120 -9.08 4.02 2.85
C ILE A 120 -8.09 3.38 3.80
N HIS A 121 -7.31 2.41 3.32
CA HIS A 121 -6.31 1.70 4.11
C HIS A 121 -4.91 1.99 3.57
N LEU A 122 -3.93 2.02 4.46
CA LEU A 122 -2.51 2.25 4.16
C LEU A 122 -1.68 1.01 4.47
N GLN A 123 -0.89 0.56 3.52
CA GLN A 123 0.13 -0.45 3.76
C GLN A 123 1.42 0.26 4.18
N HIS A 124 1.98 -0.13 5.31
CA HIS A 124 3.22 0.45 5.81
C HIS A 124 4.16 -0.62 6.36
N LEU A 125 5.44 -0.28 6.44
CA LEU A 125 6.43 -1.14 7.10
C LEU A 125 6.14 -1.18 8.61
N MET A 126 6.27 -2.36 9.21
CA MET A 126 6.00 -2.57 10.63
C MET A 126 6.93 -1.75 11.53
N SER A 127 8.18 -1.56 11.08
CA SER A 127 9.23 -0.78 11.72
C SER A 127 9.94 0.16 10.72
N LEU A 128 10.68 1.14 11.24
CA LEU A 128 11.47 2.08 10.45
C LEU A 128 12.77 1.42 9.97
N PRO A 129 13.07 1.40 8.66
CA PRO A 129 14.36 0.92 8.12
C PRO A 129 15.55 1.64 8.74
N LYS A 130 16.67 0.95 8.98
CA LYS A 130 17.83 1.55 9.66
C LYS A 130 18.41 2.72 8.87
N ILE A 131 18.35 2.64 7.55
CA ILE A 131 18.79 3.73 6.68
C ILE A 131 18.00 5.03 6.85
N LEU A 132 16.74 4.94 7.28
CA LEU A 132 15.89 6.09 7.53
C LEU A 132 16.01 6.65 8.95
N GLN A 133 16.60 5.91 9.89
CA GLN A 133 16.72 6.34 11.29
C GLN A 133 17.43 7.69 11.46
N PRO A 134 18.55 7.99 10.76
CA PRO A 134 19.23 9.30 10.89
C PRO A 134 18.36 10.50 10.49
N TYR A 135 17.33 10.27 9.66
CA TYR A 135 16.48 11.32 9.09
C TYR A 135 15.08 11.35 9.70
N TRP A 136 14.63 10.24 10.30
CA TRP A 136 13.23 10.05 10.62
C TRP A 136 12.95 9.30 11.92
N ASP A 137 13.98 8.91 12.68
CA ASP A 137 13.77 8.37 14.03
C ASP A 137 13.19 9.43 14.98
N THR A 138 12.54 9.00 16.06
CA THR A 138 11.79 9.82 17.04
C THR A 138 12.51 11.09 17.48
N HIS A 139 13.83 11.03 17.65
CA HIS A 139 14.67 12.15 18.10
C HIS A 139 14.94 13.20 17.01
N VAL A 140 14.71 12.86 15.74
CA VAL A 140 14.91 13.78 14.62
C VAL A 140 13.73 14.76 14.55
N ALA A 141 14.03 16.06 14.58
CA ALA A 141 13.04 17.12 14.47
C ALA A 141 12.63 17.32 13.01
N ILE A 142 11.40 16.90 12.68
CA ILE A 142 10.84 16.98 11.33
C ILE A 142 9.65 17.95 11.20
N GLY A 143 9.28 18.60 12.30
CA GLY A 143 8.06 19.40 12.41
C GLY A 143 6.78 18.56 12.47
N PRO A 144 5.62 19.20 12.64
CA PRO A 144 4.33 18.50 12.64
C PRO A 144 3.97 18.00 11.24
N PRO A 145 3.34 16.83 11.12
CA PRO A 145 2.84 16.36 9.83
C PRO A 145 1.68 17.26 9.35
N LYS A 146 1.57 17.44 8.03
CA LYS A 146 0.63 18.38 7.41
C LYS A 146 -0.39 17.67 6.53
N TRP A 147 -1.67 17.95 6.76
CA TRP A 147 -2.74 17.48 5.89
C TRP A 147 -2.78 18.33 4.62
N GLN A 148 -2.86 17.66 3.47
CA GLN A 148 -3.02 18.27 2.16
C GLN A 148 -4.14 17.57 1.40
N GLY A 149 -4.94 18.33 0.67
CA GLY A 149 -6.02 17.80 -0.15
C GLY A 149 -6.38 18.75 -1.29
N PRO A 150 -7.35 18.36 -2.12
CA PRO A 150 -7.83 19.19 -3.20
C PRO A 150 -8.54 20.45 -2.68
N GLU A 151 -8.53 21.50 -3.49
CA GLU A 151 -9.32 22.70 -3.24
C GLU A 151 -10.79 22.46 -3.59
N GLU A 152 -11.70 22.83 -2.68
CA GLU A 152 -13.14 22.59 -2.79
C GLU A 152 -13.80 23.32 -3.97
N GLN A 153 -13.18 24.40 -4.45
CA GLN A 153 -13.74 25.25 -5.51
C GLN A 153 -13.22 24.92 -6.91
N ASP A 154 -12.19 24.07 -7.07
CA ASP A 154 -11.67 23.73 -8.40
C ASP A 154 -12.48 22.60 -9.05
N SER A 155 -13.67 22.95 -9.53
CA SER A 155 -14.62 22.01 -10.15
C SER A 155 -14.11 21.37 -11.44
N ARG A 156 -12.98 21.84 -12.01
CA ARG A 156 -12.37 21.23 -13.19
C ARG A 156 -11.92 19.79 -12.95
N TRP A 157 -11.67 19.44 -11.69
CA TRP A 157 -11.28 18.10 -11.26
C TRP A 157 -12.46 17.23 -10.83
N PHE A 158 -13.72 17.67 -11.01
CA PHE A 158 -14.87 16.91 -10.54
C PHE A 158 -15.41 16.01 -11.65
N GLU A 159 -15.18 14.72 -11.50
CA GLU A 159 -15.63 13.71 -12.46
C GLU A 159 -16.87 12.97 -11.93
N PRO A 160 -17.94 12.85 -12.73
CA PRO A 160 -19.12 12.11 -12.33
C PRO A 160 -18.85 10.61 -12.32
N VAL A 161 -19.25 9.90 -11.26
CA VAL A 161 -19.03 8.44 -11.19
C VAL A 161 -19.90 7.69 -12.19
N LYS A 162 -21.20 8.01 -12.25
CA LYS A 162 -22.13 7.33 -13.18
C LYS A 162 -22.99 8.31 -13.97
N TRP A 163 -23.70 9.18 -13.26
CA TRP A 163 -24.57 10.18 -13.87
C TRP A 163 -24.09 11.58 -13.49
N LYS A 164 -24.16 12.51 -14.46
CA LYS A 164 -23.74 13.92 -14.31
C LYS A 164 -24.46 14.69 -13.21
N LYS A 165 -25.61 14.21 -12.75
CA LYS A 165 -26.43 14.90 -11.74
C LYS A 165 -26.22 14.40 -10.30
N PHE A 166 -25.46 13.32 -10.09
CA PHE A 166 -25.32 12.70 -8.77
C PHE A 166 -23.90 12.85 -8.22
N SER A 167 -23.36 11.78 -7.64
CA SER A 167 -22.06 11.76 -6.99
C SER A 167 -20.90 11.95 -7.98
N HIS A 168 -19.97 12.81 -7.59
CA HIS A 168 -18.73 13.08 -8.28
C HIS A 168 -17.54 12.67 -7.41
N VAL A 169 -16.38 12.61 -8.02
CA VAL A 169 -15.08 12.36 -7.37
C VAL A 169 -14.15 13.49 -7.77
N SER A 170 -13.44 14.07 -6.80
CA SER A 170 -12.34 14.98 -7.06
C SER A 170 -11.12 14.17 -7.51
N THR A 171 -10.70 14.38 -8.76
CA THR A 171 -9.57 13.68 -9.41
C THR A 171 -8.27 14.47 -9.37
N ALA A 172 -8.24 15.58 -8.63
CA ALA A 172 -7.06 16.41 -8.47
C ALA A 172 -5.92 15.61 -7.82
N PRO A 173 -4.71 15.65 -8.40
CA PRO A 173 -3.56 14.97 -7.82
C PRO A 173 -3.15 15.61 -6.49
N ILE A 174 -2.98 14.79 -5.45
CA ILE A 174 -2.49 15.25 -4.15
C ILE A 174 -1.03 14.84 -4.06
N GLU A 175 -0.14 15.81 -4.24
CA GLU A 175 1.31 15.66 -4.13
C GLU A 175 1.87 16.77 -3.23
N SER A 176 2.94 16.49 -2.51
CA SER A 176 3.64 17.56 -1.79
C SER A 176 4.17 18.60 -2.78
N PRO A 177 3.99 19.90 -2.53
CA PRO A 177 4.61 20.93 -3.35
C PRO A 177 6.13 20.74 -3.32
N SER A 178 6.76 20.67 -4.48
CA SER A 178 8.20 20.75 -4.62
C SER A 178 8.60 22.17 -4.24
N THR A 179 9.13 22.37 -3.03
CA THR A 179 9.67 23.66 -2.62
C THR A 179 10.89 24.00 -3.49
N PHE A 180 10.66 24.79 -4.53
CA PHE A 180 11.71 25.61 -5.11
C PHE A 180 11.90 26.84 -4.22
N ILE A 181 13.15 27.05 -3.82
CA ILE A 181 13.71 28.26 -3.20
C ILE A 181 13.53 28.37 -1.68
N GLY A 182 14.66 28.35 -0.96
CA GLY A 182 14.87 29.13 0.26
C GLY A 182 14.76 28.42 1.60
N ASP A 183 13.84 27.46 1.78
CA ASP A 183 13.50 26.99 3.13
C ASP A 183 13.69 25.47 3.29
N LEU A 184 14.89 25.08 3.71
CA LEU A 184 15.31 23.75 4.17
C LEU A 184 14.97 22.61 3.18
N SER A 185 15.98 22.08 2.47
CA SER A 185 15.85 20.91 1.61
C SER A 185 15.30 19.70 2.38
N GLY A 186 14.25 19.07 1.85
CA GLY A 186 13.66 17.87 2.44
C GLY A 186 12.51 17.35 1.60
N MET A 187 12.36 16.04 1.60
CA MET A 187 11.28 15.37 0.90
C MET A 187 10.08 15.22 1.81
N HIS A 188 8.87 15.17 1.27
CA HIS A 188 7.67 14.83 2.03
C HIS A 188 7.11 13.51 1.53
N ILE A 189 6.77 12.62 2.46
CA ILE A 189 6.16 11.31 2.16
C ILE A 189 4.80 11.20 2.83
N VAL A 190 3.95 10.35 2.27
CA VAL A 190 2.61 10.09 2.81
C VAL A 190 2.72 9.18 4.03
N THR A 191 2.01 9.55 5.09
CA THR A 191 1.95 8.84 6.39
C THR A 191 0.55 8.72 6.95
N GLY A 192 -0.43 9.24 6.22
CA GLY A 192 -1.83 9.16 6.59
C GLY A 192 -2.72 9.52 5.42
N ALA A 193 -3.99 9.14 5.53
CA ALA A 193 -5.00 9.43 4.54
C ALA A 193 -6.38 9.54 5.19
N GLN A 194 -7.25 10.31 4.57
CA GLN A 194 -8.63 10.50 5.00
C GLN A 194 -9.52 10.68 3.77
N LEU A 195 -10.72 10.09 3.80
CA LEU A 195 -11.77 10.37 2.83
C LEU A 195 -12.75 11.39 3.38
N GLY A 196 -13.37 12.16 2.50
CA GLY A 196 -14.42 13.11 2.86
C GLY A 196 -15.38 13.36 1.72
N VAL A 197 -16.48 14.05 2.04
CA VAL A 197 -17.50 14.42 1.06
C VAL A 197 -17.78 15.90 1.20
N TRP A 198 -17.71 16.62 0.09
CA TRP A 198 -18.26 17.97 -0.03
C TRP A 198 -19.71 17.89 -0.48
N ASP A 199 -20.58 18.63 0.18
CA ASP A 199 -22.01 18.70 -0.11
C ASP A 199 -22.33 19.99 -0.87
N PHE A 200 -22.69 19.84 -2.15
CA PHE A 200 -23.15 20.93 -3.00
C PHE A 200 -24.67 20.83 -3.26
N GLY A 201 -25.42 20.30 -2.29
CA GLY A 201 -26.87 20.16 -2.28
C GLY A 201 -27.37 19.03 -3.19
N SER A 202 -27.35 19.27 -4.51
CA SER A 202 -27.77 18.25 -5.50
C SER A 202 -26.65 17.30 -5.92
N ARG A 203 -25.40 17.64 -5.58
CA ARG A 203 -24.19 16.90 -5.94
C ARG A 203 -23.30 16.74 -4.73
N ASN A 204 -22.90 15.51 -4.46
CA ASN A 204 -21.88 15.19 -3.46
C ASN A 204 -20.57 14.89 -4.18
N VAL A 205 -19.46 15.44 -3.70
CA VAL A 205 -18.13 15.21 -4.28
C VAL A 205 -17.28 14.46 -3.25
N LEU A 206 -16.88 13.24 -3.59
CA LEU A 206 -15.89 12.50 -2.82
C LEU A 206 -14.52 13.13 -3.02
N TYR A 207 -13.81 13.40 -1.92
CA TYR A 207 -12.42 13.85 -1.95
C TYR A 207 -11.56 12.99 -1.02
N MET A 208 -10.25 13.09 -1.22
CA MET A 208 -9.24 12.47 -0.37
C MET A 208 -8.31 13.56 0.17
N LYS A 209 -7.79 13.35 1.38
CA LYS A 209 -6.68 14.13 1.96
C LYS A 209 -5.55 13.17 2.31
N LEU A 210 -4.31 13.62 2.16
CA LEU A 210 -3.11 12.90 2.54
C LEU A 210 -2.38 13.66 3.66
N LEU A 211 -1.86 12.92 4.62
CA LEU A 211 -1.01 13.45 5.68
C LEU A 211 0.45 13.27 5.29
N TYR A 212 1.16 14.38 5.14
CA TYR A 212 2.57 14.39 4.77
C TYR A 212 3.46 14.53 6.01
N SER A 213 4.49 13.71 6.07
CA SER A 213 5.60 13.83 7.00
C SER A 213 6.87 14.22 6.25
N ARG A 214 7.65 15.12 6.84
CA ARG A 214 8.91 15.59 6.26
C ARG A 214 10.05 14.61 6.57
N LEU A 215 10.87 14.33 5.55
CA LEU A 215 12.15 13.66 5.61
C LEU A 215 13.23 14.69 5.26
N PRO A 216 13.92 15.26 6.26
CA PRO A 216 15.04 16.18 6.05
C PRO A 216 16.17 15.50 5.26
N SER A 217 16.90 16.29 4.47
CA SER A 217 18.11 15.85 3.75
C SER A 217 17.93 14.76 2.68
N CYS A 218 16.77 14.09 2.62
CA CYS A 218 16.44 13.17 1.55
C CYS A 218 15.94 13.91 0.31
N THR A 219 16.24 13.36 -0.88
CA THR A 219 15.76 13.88 -2.17
C THR A 219 15.08 12.80 -2.99
N THR A 220 14.23 13.21 -3.93
CA THR A 220 13.56 12.28 -4.85
C THR A 220 14.55 11.84 -5.94
N ARG A 221 14.86 10.55 -6.00
CA ARG A 221 15.65 9.95 -7.09
C ARG A 221 14.80 9.73 -8.34
N ARG A 222 13.63 9.11 -8.15
CA ARG A 222 12.69 8.78 -9.22
C ARG A 222 11.28 8.75 -8.67
N SER A 223 10.30 9.18 -9.46
CA SER A 223 8.88 9.01 -9.13
C SER A 223 8.13 8.40 -10.30
N LEU A 224 7.06 7.68 -10.01
CA LEU A 224 6.13 7.14 -11.00
C LEU A 224 4.72 7.09 -10.43
N TRP A 225 3.74 7.28 -11.31
CA TRP A 225 2.34 7.02 -11.03
C TRP A 225 2.00 5.58 -11.43
N ASP A 226 1.39 4.84 -10.52
CA ASP A 226 0.88 3.51 -10.85
C ASP A 226 -0.55 3.62 -11.36
N HIS A 227 -0.69 3.39 -12.67
CA HIS A 227 -1.96 3.43 -13.40
C HIS A 227 -2.57 2.03 -13.62
N SER A 228 -1.98 0.99 -13.05
CA SER A 228 -2.45 -0.39 -13.23
C SER A 228 -2.78 -1.01 -11.87
N PRO A 229 -4.04 -1.41 -11.61
CA PRO A 229 -4.29 -2.41 -10.59
C PRO A 229 -3.55 -3.68 -11.03
N ASN A 230 -2.85 -4.31 -10.10
CA ASN A 230 -1.85 -5.34 -10.37
C ASN A 230 -2.39 -6.50 -11.24
N ASP A 231 -2.19 -6.47 -12.56
CA ASP A 231 -2.51 -7.56 -13.51
C ASP A 231 -1.49 -8.73 -13.41
N LYS A 232 -1.08 -9.10 -12.19
CA LYS A 232 -0.13 -10.19 -11.92
C LYS A 232 -0.84 -11.51 -11.55
N SER A 233 -1.99 -11.81 -12.16
CA SER A 233 -2.42 -13.21 -12.26
C SER A 233 -1.85 -13.79 -13.55
N GLY A 234 -0.82 -14.63 -13.43
CA GLY A 234 -0.19 -15.32 -14.55
C GLY A 234 -1.23 -16.03 -15.41
N LYS A 235 -1.36 -15.56 -16.65
CA LYS A 235 -2.15 -16.23 -17.68
C LYS A 235 -1.37 -17.50 -18.07
N VAL A 236 -1.56 -18.58 -17.33
CA VAL A 236 -1.22 -19.92 -17.82
C VAL A 236 -2.19 -20.18 -18.97
N VAL A 237 -1.69 -20.02 -20.19
CA VAL A 237 -2.39 -20.46 -21.39
C VAL A 237 -2.38 -21.98 -21.35
N SER A 238 -3.41 -22.57 -20.76
CA SER A 238 -3.74 -23.97 -20.97
C SER A 238 -4.60 -24.07 -22.23
N THR A 239 -3.93 -24.27 -23.36
CA THR A 239 -4.57 -24.79 -24.57
C THR A 239 -4.96 -26.25 -24.31
N GLY A 240 -6.26 -26.54 -24.25
CA GLY A 240 -6.79 -27.88 -24.07
C GLY A 240 -8.26 -27.96 -24.45
N ASN A 241 -8.55 -28.85 -25.41
CA ASN A 241 -9.79 -28.97 -26.17
C ASN A 241 -10.98 -29.64 -25.42
N ASN A 242 -12.18 -29.30 -25.91
CA ASN A 242 -13.39 -30.13 -26.13
C ASN A 242 -14.40 -30.49 -25.00
N THR A 243 -15.65 -30.08 -25.27
CA THR A 243 -16.96 -30.79 -25.18
C THR A 243 -17.45 -31.42 -23.87
N GLY A 244 -18.68 -31.09 -23.46
CA GLY A 244 -19.58 -32.02 -22.77
C GLY A 244 -20.33 -31.49 -21.53
N ASP A 245 -21.55 -31.03 -21.75
CA ASP A 245 -22.81 -31.29 -21.03
C ASP A 245 -22.98 -31.33 -19.48
N SER A 246 -24.09 -30.69 -19.07
CA SER A 246 -25.03 -31.03 -17.97
C SER A 246 -24.69 -30.85 -16.47
N SER A 247 -25.40 -29.84 -15.90
CA SER A 247 -26.08 -29.75 -14.59
C SER A 247 -25.50 -30.40 -13.31
N SER A 248 -25.25 -29.59 -12.27
CA SER A 248 -26.05 -29.51 -11.02
C SER A 248 -25.34 -28.73 -9.91
N GLY A 249 -26.12 -27.99 -9.10
CA GLY A 249 -25.76 -27.52 -7.74
C GLY A 249 -24.74 -26.37 -7.66
N SER A 250 -24.95 -25.23 -7.02
CA SER A 250 -25.90 -24.85 -5.98
C SER A 250 -26.03 -23.32 -6.01
N LYS A 251 -27.27 -22.82 -5.99
CA LYS A 251 -27.56 -21.39 -5.87
C LYS A 251 -27.39 -20.98 -4.40
N GLU A 252 -26.16 -20.69 -3.99
CA GLU A 252 -25.97 -19.74 -2.90
C GLU A 252 -26.20 -18.33 -3.47
N ASN A 253 -27.39 -17.79 -3.23
CA ASN A 253 -27.64 -16.36 -3.38
C ASN A 253 -26.82 -15.61 -2.32
N ILE A 254 -25.51 -15.48 -2.54
CA ILE A 254 -24.77 -14.36 -1.98
C ILE A 254 -25.42 -13.14 -2.61
N VAL A 255 -26.13 -12.36 -1.79
CA VAL A 255 -26.62 -11.05 -2.16
C VAL A 255 -25.40 -10.25 -2.61
N SER A 256 -25.13 -10.26 -3.91
CA SER A 256 -24.06 -9.48 -4.50
C SER A 256 -24.29 -8.03 -4.09
N ASN A 257 -23.41 -7.50 -3.23
CA ASN A 257 -23.55 -6.14 -2.75
C ASN A 257 -23.43 -5.23 -3.96
N LYS A 258 -24.56 -4.63 -4.38
CA LYS A 258 -24.65 -3.79 -5.58
C LYS A 258 -23.72 -2.58 -5.52
N LEU A 259 -23.05 -2.30 -4.41
CA LEU A 259 -22.11 -1.20 -4.22
C LEU A 259 -20.67 -1.53 -4.61
N GLU A 260 -20.25 -2.80 -4.57
CA GLU A 260 -18.91 -3.24 -5.00
C GLU A 260 -18.64 -2.89 -6.47
N LYS A 261 -19.69 -2.82 -7.29
CA LYS A 261 -19.57 -2.42 -8.70
C LYS A 261 -19.18 -0.96 -8.92
N PHE A 262 -19.20 -0.12 -7.87
CA PHE A 262 -18.85 1.30 -7.94
C PHE A 262 -17.48 1.62 -7.37
N VAL A 263 -16.77 0.66 -6.78
CA VAL A 263 -15.47 0.89 -6.14
C VAL A 263 -14.50 -0.16 -6.64
N ASP A 264 -13.32 0.28 -7.08
CA ASP A 264 -12.19 -0.61 -7.30
C ASP A 264 -11.44 -0.81 -5.98
N MET A 265 -11.47 -2.05 -5.48
CA MET A 265 -10.83 -2.45 -4.22
C MET A 265 -9.42 -3.03 -4.44
N SER A 266 -8.86 -2.88 -5.65
CA SER A 266 -7.52 -3.35 -5.97
C SER A 266 -6.47 -2.73 -5.05
N GLU A 267 -5.53 -3.56 -4.60
CA GLU A 267 -4.42 -3.11 -3.76
C GLU A 267 -3.35 -2.44 -4.62
N MET A 268 -3.08 -1.16 -4.34
CA MET A 268 -1.99 -0.43 -4.95
C MET A 268 -0.80 -0.51 -4.00
N THR A 269 0.14 -1.41 -4.27
CA THR A 269 1.33 -1.62 -3.43
C THR A 269 2.59 -1.73 -4.27
N LYS A 270 3.71 -1.24 -3.75
CA LYS A 270 5.05 -1.59 -4.25
C LYS A 270 5.92 -2.08 -3.11
N GLY A 271 6.74 -3.08 -3.38
CA GLY A 271 7.60 -3.70 -2.36
C GLY A 271 8.81 -4.40 -2.97
N PRO A 272 9.45 -5.31 -2.23
CA PRO A 272 10.61 -6.10 -2.66
C PRO A 272 10.49 -6.74 -4.05
N GLN A 273 9.29 -7.23 -4.38
CA GLN A 273 8.98 -7.84 -5.67
C GLN A 273 8.96 -6.84 -6.85
N ASP A 274 8.96 -5.55 -6.56
CA ASP A 274 8.96 -4.47 -7.55
C ASP A 274 10.32 -3.77 -7.48
N HIS A 275 11.26 -4.21 -8.31
CA HIS A 275 12.62 -3.68 -8.34
C HIS A 275 12.61 -2.12 -8.45
N PRO A 276 13.37 -1.38 -7.61
CA PRO A 276 14.44 -1.84 -6.72
C PRO A 276 14.05 -2.14 -5.26
N GLY A 277 12.75 -2.31 -4.98
CA GLY A 277 12.27 -2.89 -3.72
C GLY A 277 12.04 -1.93 -2.55
N HIS A 278 12.41 -0.65 -2.68
CA HIS A 278 12.37 0.35 -1.60
C HIS A 278 11.51 1.57 -1.95
N TRP A 279 10.30 1.30 -2.47
CA TRP A 279 9.35 2.32 -2.88
C TRP A 279 8.58 2.91 -1.70
N LEU A 280 8.42 4.24 -1.70
CA LEU A 280 7.60 4.97 -0.74
C LEU A 280 6.47 5.70 -1.43
N VAL A 281 5.32 5.80 -0.77
CA VAL A 281 4.18 6.59 -1.25
C VAL A 281 4.42 8.08 -1.01
N THR A 282 4.30 8.88 -2.07
CA THR A 282 4.57 10.33 -2.07
C THR A 282 3.43 11.17 -2.61
N GLY A 283 2.37 10.51 -3.07
CA GLY A 283 1.17 11.15 -3.53
C GLY A 283 0.12 10.12 -3.90
N ALA A 284 -1.11 10.57 -4.06
CA ALA A 284 -2.21 9.74 -4.51
C ALA A 284 -3.32 10.61 -5.09
N LYS A 285 -4.22 9.99 -5.85
CA LYS A 285 -5.43 10.62 -6.35
C LYS A 285 -6.55 9.61 -6.49
N LEU A 286 -7.78 10.11 -6.39
CA LEU A 286 -8.95 9.37 -6.82
C LEU A 286 -9.16 9.53 -8.32
N GLY A 287 -9.91 8.62 -8.93
CA GLY A 287 -10.30 8.68 -10.33
C GLY A 287 -11.64 7.99 -10.58
N VAL A 288 -12.15 8.14 -11.80
CA VAL A 288 -13.34 7.41 -12.26
C VAL A 288 -13.00 6.61 -13.52
N GLU A 289 -13.12 5.29 -13.47
CA GLU A 289 -12.88 4.42 -14.62
C GLU A 289 -14.04 3.44 -14.80
N LYS A 290 -14.65 3.44 -16.00
CA LYS A 290 -15.79 2.57 -16.33
C LYS A 290 -16.92 2.62 -15.28
N GLY A 291 -17.11 3.78 -14.66
CA GLY A 291 -18.11 4.01 -13.63
C GLY A 291 -17.76 3.51 -12.22
N LYS A 292 -16.48 3.19 -11.98
CA LYS A 292 -15.92 2.84 -10.67
C LYS A 292 -15.02 3.94 -10.14
N ILE A 293 -15.07 4.16 -8.83
CA ILE A 293 -14.12 4.96 -8.08
C ILE A 293 -12.82 4.15 -7.99
N VAL A 294 -11.73 4.70 -8.51
CA VAL A 294 -10.40 4.07 -8.49
C VAL A 294 -9.42 4.89 -7.65
N LEU A 295 -8.42 4.22 -7.09
CA LEU A 295 -7.29 4.85 -6.39
C LEU A 295 -6.03 4.71 -7.25
N ARG A 296 -5.31 5.82 -7.43
CA ARG A 296 -4.01 5.86 -8.08
C ARG A 296 -2.98 6.37 -7.09
N VAL A 297 -1.82 5.73 -7.05
CA VAL A 297 -0.77 6.02 -6.06
C VAL A 297 0.50 6.41 -6.79
N LYS A 298 1.17 7.45 -6.30
CA LYS A 298 2.49 7.87 -6.72
C LYS A 298 3.52 7.27 -5.79
N TYR A 299 4.50 6.61 -6.38
CA TYR A 299 5.63 6.01 -5.68
C TYR A 299 6.91 6.76 -6.03
N SER A 300 7.79 6.89 -5.05
CA SER A 300 9.11 7.46 -5.25
C SER A 300 10.20 6.60 -4.63
N LEU A 301 11.36 6.64 -5.27
CA LEU A 301 12.64 6.21 -4.71
C LEU A 301 13.36 7.44 -4.18
N LEU A 302 14.00 7.29 -3.02
CA LEU A 302 14.70 8.39 -2.37
C LEU A 302 16.21 8.19 -2.45
N ASN A 303 16.94 9.29 -2.46
CA ASN A 303 18.34 9.32 -2.04
C ASN A 303 18.36 9.71 -0.55
N TYR A 304 19.00 8.87 0.26
CA TYR A 304 19.17 9.06 1.70
C TYR A 304 20.53 9.68 2.00
#